data_AF-A0A2D7F7R4-F1
#
_entry.id   AF-A0A2D7F7R4-F1
#
_cell.length_a   1.000
_cell.length_b   1.000
_cell.length_c   1.000
_cell.angle_alpha   90.00
_cell.angle_beta   90.00
_cell.angle_gamma   90.00
#
_symmetry.space_group_name_H-M   'P 1'
#
loop_
_entity.id
_entity.type
_entity.pdbx_description
1 polymer ?
#
loop_
_entity_poly.entity_id
_entity_poly.type
_entity_poly.pdbx_seq_one_letter_code
_entity_poly.pdbx_strand_id
1 'polypeptide(L)'
;MVRSRLTGDFQYGRLHVAPHVGVVYYQEEQKAYIDSLGNTISSQKVELGRLMFGPKLSTTFTRPDGASISPHIALHGIWDFRRTDLVNIDTGVALTGTDDSRARAQAGVTARRADGMEITAEGFYDGIGANGFNAYGGTLRFNVPF
;
A
#
# COMPACT_ATOMS: atom_id res chain seq x y z
N MET A 1 1.60 11.33 13.84
CA MET A 1 1.22 10.11 13.09
C MET A 1 1.12 8.95 14.06
N VAL A 2 0.05 8.17 13.99
CA VAL A 2 -0.15 6.92 14.74
C VAL A 2 -0.40 5.78 13.76
N ARG A 3 0.18 4.61 14.00
CA ARG A 3 -0.03 3.40 13.19
C ARG A 3 -0.09 2.16 14.06
N SER A 4 -0.96 1.23 13.72
CA SER A 4 -1.05 -0.10 14.34
C SER A 4 -1.32 -1.15 13.28
N ARG A 5 -0.81 -2.37 13.49
CA ARG A 5 -0.99 -3.49 12.57
C ARG A 5 -1.02 -4.79 13.35
N LEU A 6 -1.99 -5.64 13.02
CA LEU A 6 -2.10 -7.02 13.46
C LEU A 6 -1.92 -7.93 12.25
N THR A 7 -1.14 -8.99 12.42
CA THR A 7 -0.83 -9.96 11.38
C THR A 7 -1.03 -11.37 11.93
N GLY A 8 -1.56 -12.27 11.10
CA GLY A 8 -1.52 -13.70 11.33
C GLY A 8 -0.50 -14.37 10.39
N ASP A 9 -0.07 -15.56 10.78
CA ASP A 9 0.86 -16.41 10.03
C ASP A 9 0.37 -17.85 10.16
N PHE A 10 -0.07 -18.44 9.05
CA PHE A 10 -0.70 -19.74 9.03
C PHE A 10 -0.11 -20.60 7.90
N GLN A 11 0.29 -21.83 8.25
CA GLN A 11 0.81 -22.79 7.29
C GLN A 11 -0.18 -23.94 7.12
N TYR A 12 -0.64 -24.18 5.89
CA TYR A 12 -1.46 -25.34 5.52
C TYR A 12 -0.77 -26.14 4.41
N GLY A 13 -0.03 -27.17 4.79
CA GLY A 13 0.83 -27.91 3.88
C GLY A 13 1.89 -26.98 3.26
N ARG A 14 1.80 -26.73 1.96
CA ARG A 14 2.70 -25.82 1.24
C ARG A 14 2.14 -24.41 1.08
N LEU A 15 0.85 -24.22 1.36
CA LEU A 15 0.20 -22.91 1.31
C LEU A 15 0.46 -22.17 2.61
N HIS A 16 1.05 -20.99 2.49
CA HIS A 16 1.21 -20.03 3.56
C HIS A 16 0.17 -18.92 3.40
N VAL A 17 -0.55 -18.61 4.48
CA VAL A 17 -1.62 -17.61 4.53
C VAL A 17 -1.29 -16.59 5.60
N ALA A 18 -1.04 -15.36 5.19
CA ALA A 18 -0.71 -14.24 6.07
C ALA A 18 -1.80 -13.15 6.02
N PRO A 19 -2.87 -13.26 6.82
CA PRO A 19 -3.86 -12.19 6.95
C PRO A 19 -3.28 -11.02 7.74
N HIS A 20 -3.78 -9.82 7.46
CA HIS A 20 -3.49 -8.65 8.27
C HIS A 20 -4.66 -7.68 8.32
N VAL A 21 -4.63 -6.86 9.36
CA VAL A 21 -5.40 -5.63 9.48
C VAL A 21 -4.49 -4.56 10.04
N GLY A 22 -4.58 -3.34 9.54
CA GLY A 22 -3.78 -2.22 10.01
C GLY A 22 -4.55 -0.93 9.87
N VAL A 23 -4.28 -0.01 10.80
CA VAL A 23 -4.85 1.32 10.81
C VAL A 23 -3.73 2.34 10.88
N VAL A 24 -3.85 3.40 10.10
CA VAL A 24 -2.97 4.56 10.17
C VAL A 24 -3.80 5.81 10.32
N TYR A 25 -3.35 6.70 11.21
CA TYR A 25 -3.92 8.02 11.41
C TYR A 25 -2.81 9.07 11.34
N TYR A 26 -3.03 10.08 10.51
CA TYR A 26 -2.14 11.20 10.27
C TYR A 26 -2.94 12.49 10.35
N GLN A 27 -2.37 13.48 11.02
CA GLN A 27 -2.90 14.83 11.06
C GLN A 27 -1.70 15.78 11.09
N GLU A 28 -1.75 16.78 10.23
CA GLU A 28 -0.79 17.87 10.15
C GLU A 28 -1.53 19.20 9.98
N GLU A 29 -1.06 20.22 10.68
CA GLU A 29 -1.59 21.58 10.57
C GLU A 29 -0.49 22.49 10.03
N GLN A 30 -0.69 22.97 8.82
CA GLN A 30 0.13 24.00 8.22
C GLN A 30 -0.38 25.36 8.69
N LYS A 31 0.51 26.15 9.31
CA LYS A 31 0.18 27.51 9.77
C LYS A 31 0.03 28.46 8.59
N ALA A 32 -0.78 29.50 8.77
CA ALA A 32 -0.88 30.58 7.82
C ALA A 32 0.46 31.33 7.69
N TYR A 33 0.80 31.80 6.50
CA TYR A 33 1.99 32.61 6.24
C TYR A 33 1.71 33.67 5.17
N ILE A 34 2.54 34.70 5.10
CA ILE A 34 2.52 35.70 4.04
C ILE A 34 3.68 35.40 3.10
N ASP A 35 3.41 35.28 1.80
CA ASP A 35 4.44 34.99 0.80
C ASP A 35 5.30 36.23 0.47
N SER A 36 6.34 36.03 -0.34
CA SER A 36 7.24 37.12 -0.77
C SER A 36 6.58 38.19 -1.64
N LEU A 37 5.37 37.94 -2.14
CA LEU A 37 4.57 38.85 -2.96
C LEU A 37 3.48 39.56 -2.13
N GLY A 38 3.41 39.29 -0.82
CA GLY A 38 2.46 39.90 0.12
C GLY A 38 1.10 39.18 0.22
N ASN A 39 0.94 38.02 -0.42
CA ASN A 39 -0.31 37.26 -0.34
C ASN A 39 -0.38 36.48 0.96
N THR A 40 -1.54 36.50 1.63
CA THR A 40 -1.79 35.67 2.81
C THR A 40 -2.23 34.28 2.38
N ILE A 41 -1.46 33.27 2.74
CA ILE A 41 -1.78 31.86 2.57
C ILE A 41 -2.36 31.35 3.88
N SER A 42 -3.64 30.99 3.87
CA SER A 42 -4.37 30.49 5.05
C SER A 42 -3.82 29.16 5.57
N SER A 43 -4.03 28.89 6.86
CA SER A 43 -3.68 27.60 7.46
C SER A 43 -4.45 26.46 6.82
N GLN A 44 -3.78 25.33 6.58
CA GLN A 44 -4.39 24.12 6.02
C GLN A 44 -4.19 22.94 6.96
N LYS A 45 -5.25 22.16 7.18
CA LYS A 45 -5.22 20.99 8.04
C LYS A 45 -5.31 19.73 7.18
N VAL A 46 -4.24 18.94 7.10
CA VAL A 46 -4.19 17.69 6.34
C VAL A 46 -4.39 16.50 7.27
N GLU A 47 -5.47 15.75 7.08
CA GLU A 47 -5.80 14.54 7.83
C GLU A 47 -5.92 13.32 6.91
N LEU A 48 -5.47 12.17 7.41
CA LEU A 48 -5.67 10.86 6.79
C LEU A 48 -5.91 9.81 7.88
N GLY A 49 -7.07 9.18 7.84
CA GLY A 49 -7.40 7.96 8.57
C GLY A 49 -7.64 6.83 7.58
N ARG A 50 -6.83 5.77 7.63
CA ARG A 50 -6.90 4.64 6.70
C ARG A 50 -6.88 3.31 7.43
N LEU A 51 -7.84 2.46 7.10
CA LEU A 51 -7.88 1.04 7.45
C LEU A 51 -7.41 0.23 6.23
N MET A 52 -6.53 -0.75 6.46
CA MET A 52 -6.04 -1.68 5.44
C MET A 52 -6.18 -3.10 5.96
N PHE A 53 -6.71 -4.02 5.15
CA PHE A 53 -6.85 -5.41 5.56
C PHE A 53 -6.76 -6.35 4.37
N GLY A 54 -6.43 -7.60 4.62
CA GLY A 54 -6.53 -8.66 3.63
C GLY A 54 -5.45 -9.74 3.77
N PRO A 55 -5.55 -10.83 3.00
CA PRO A 55 -4.57 -11.90 3.01
C PRO A 55 -3.47 -11.73 1.98
N LYS A 56 -2.28 -12.21 2.33
CA LYS A 56 -1.26 -12.65 1.37
C LYS A 56 -1.23 -14.17 1.38
N LEU A 57 -1.25 -14.77 0.19
CA LEU A 57 -1.11 -16.21 -0.03
C LEU A 57 0.22 -16.45 -0.73
N SER A 58 1.00 -17.42 -0.27
CA SER A 58 2.26 -17.79 -0.89
C SER A 58 2.50 -19.29 -0.81
N THR A 59 3.30 -19.83 -1.72
CA THR A 59 3.79 -21.21 -1.65
C THR A 59 5.25 -21.21 -2.07
N THR A 60 6.04 -22.16 -1.58
CA THR A 60 7.46 -22.27 -1.92
C THR A 60 7.74 -23.66 -2.50
N PHE A 61 8.40 -23.68 -3.65
CA PHE A 61 8.91 -24.87 -4.32
C PHE A 61 10.42 -24.88 -4.14
N THR A 62 10.92 -25.80 -3.31
CA THR A 62 12.36 -25.99 -3.11
C THR A 62 12.82 -27.22 -3.87
N ARG A 63 13.91 -27.08 -4.64
CA ARG A 63 14.58 -28.16 -5.35
C ARG A 63 15.62 -28.84 -4.45
N PRO A 64 16.04 -30.07 -4.77
CA PRO A 64 17.08 -30.77 -4.00
C PRO A 64 18.43 -30.04 -3.94
N ASP A 65 18.72 -29.23 -4.96
CA ASP A 65 19.94 -28.39 -5.03
C ASP A 65 19.90 -27.17 -4.10
N GLY A 66 18.81 -26.94 -3.38
CA GLY A 66 18.61 -25.80 -2.47
C GLY A 66 18.07 -24.54 -3.16
N ALA A 67 17.87 -24.55 -4.48
CA ALA A 67 17.18 -23.47 -5.17
C ALA A 67 15.68 -23.48 -4.82
N SER A 68 15.04 -22.32 -4.79
CA SER A 68 13.61 -22.20 -4.52
C SER A 68 12.92 -21.16 -5.37
N ILE A 69 11.62 -21.37 -5.61
CA ILE A 69 10.72 -20.42 -6.26
C ILE A 69 9.49 -20.27 -5.37
N SER A 70 9.17 -19.03 -5.04
CA SER A 70 8.09 -18.66 -4.12
C SER A 70 7.13 -17.68 -4.79
N PRO A 71 6.09 -18.16 -5.51
CA PRO A 71 5.02 -17.29 -5.98
C PRO A 71 4.13 -16.83 -4.82
N HIS A 72 3.58 -15.62 -4.94
CA HIS A 72 2.59 -15.09 -4.03
C HIS A 72 1.53 -14.25 -4.74
N ILE A 73 0.36 -14.19 -4.11
CA ILE A 73 -0.70 -13.24 -4.44
C ILE A 73 -1.18 -12.55 -3.16
N ALA A 74 -1.66 -11.34 -3.26
CA ALA A 74 -2.27 -10.64 -2.15
C ALA A 74 -3.48 -9.82 -2.62
N LEU A 75 -4.49 -9.75 -1.76
CA LEU A 75 -5.66 -8.92 -1.97
C LEU A 75 -5.83 -8.04 -0.74
N HIS A 76 -5.97 -6.74 -0.97
CA HIS A 76 -6.10 -5.76 0.10
C HIS A 76 -7.37 -4.95 -0.09
N GLY A 77 -8.18 -4.83 0.95
CA GLY A 77 -9.18 -3.78 1.10
C GLY A 77 -8.55 -2.57 1.80
N ILE A 78 -8.83 -1.38 1.28
CA ILE A 78 -8.33 -0.11 1.80
C ILE A 78 -9.52 0.81 1.94
N TRP A 79 -9.72 1.34 3.16
CA TRP A 79 -10.82 2.25 3.48
C TRP A 79 -10.27 3.49 4.17
N ASP A 80 -10.40 4.64 3.52
CA ASP A 80 -10.02 5.97 3.98
C ASP A 80 -11.20 6.60 4.72
N PHE A 81 -11.36 6.26 6.00
CA PHE A 81 -12.46 6.77 6.84
C PHE A 81 -12.28 8.23 7.29
N ARG A 82 -11.11 8.83 7.05
CA ARG A 82 -10.89 10.27 7.13
C ARG A 82 -9.93 10.73 6.06
N ARG A 83 -10.30 11.82 5.38
CA ARG A 83 -9.44 12.52 4.44
C ARG A 83 -9.80 14.00 4.46
N THR A 84 -8.81 14.88 4.49
CA THR A 84 -9.09 16.30 4.23
C THR A 84 -9.43 16.47 2.75
N ASP A 85 -10.62 17.01 2.48
CA ASP A 85 -10.94 17.58 1.17
C ASP A 85 -10.04 18.79 0.96
N LEU A 86 -9.14 18.71 -0.02
CA LEU A 86 -8.43 19.90 -0.47
C LEU A 86 -9.47 20.83 -1.09
N VAL A 87 -9.76 21.94 -0.40
CA VAL A 87 -10.54 23.03 -0.97
C VAL A 87 -9.75 23.57 -2.15
N ASN A 88 -10.33 23.51 -3.34
CA ASN A 88 -9.77 24.22 -4.47
C ASN A 88 -9.88 25.72 -4.17
N ILE A 89 -8.73 26.35 -3.89
CA ILE A 89 -8.62 27.75 -3.46
C ILE A 89 -9.12 28.71 -4.56
N ASP A 90 -9.20 28.24 -5.81
CA ASP A 90 -9.62 29.03 -6.98
C ASP A 90 -11.15 28.99 -7.22
N THR A 91 -11.84 27.94 -6.76
CA THR A 91 -13.28 27.74 -7.03
C THR A 91 -14.15 27.62 -5.78
N GLY A 92 -13.56 27.45 -4.59
CA GLY A 92 -14.29 27.28 -3.33
C GLY A 92 -15.10 25.97 -3.25
N VAL A 93 -14.94 25.08 -4.24
CA VAL A 93 -15.62 23.78 -4.28
C VAL A 93 -14.82 22.77 -3.48
N ALA A 94 -15.45 22.15 -2.49
CA ALA A 94 -14.94 20.93 -1.87
C ALA A 94 -14.91 19.84 -2.93
N LEU A 95 -13.73 19.35 -3.30
CA LEU A 95 -13.61 18.12 -4.07
C LEU A 95 -13.94 16.96 -3.14
N THR A 96 -15.24 16.70 -2.94
CA THR A 96 -15.71 15.50 -2.27
C THR A 96 -15.28 14.31 -3.11
N GLY A 97 -14.19 13.66 -2.72
CA GLY A 97 -13.73 12.42 -3.34
C GLY A 97 -14.66 11.28 -2.93
N THR A 98 -15.70 11.04 -3.71
CA THR A 98 -16.85 10.17 -3.41
C THR A 98 -16.59 8.67 -3.24
N ASP A 99 -15.34 8.19 -3.07
CA ASP A 99 -15.07 6.77 -2.81
C ASP A 99 -14.00 6.57 -1.75
N ASP A 100 -14.44 6.30 -0.53
CA ASP A 100 -13.57 6.03 0.61
C ASP A 100 -12.91 4.66 0.54
N SER A 101 -13.41 3.73 -0.28
CA SER A 101 -12.96 2.34 -0.28
C SER A 101 -12.47 1.88 -1.64
N ARG A 102 -11.38 1.11 -1.64
CA ARG A 102 -10.84 0.46 -2.84
C ARG A 102 -10.20 -0.87 -2.48
N ALA A 103 -10.11 -1.75 -3.47
CA ALA A 103 -9.32 -2.95 -3.39
C ALA A 103 -8.06 -2.87 -4.26
N ARG A 104 -7.00 -3.54 -3.81
CA ARG A 104 -5.73 -3.69 -4.50
C ARG A 104 -5.35 -5.15 -4.59
N ALA A 105 -5.09 -5.63 -5.79
CA ALA A 105 -4.53 -6.94 -6.06
C ALA A 105 -3.02 -6.84 -6.31
N GLN A 106 -2.26 -7.81 -5.82
CA GLN A 106 -0.81 -7.92 -6.03
C GLN A 106 -0.45 -9.36 -6.35
N ALA A 107 0.53 -9.54 -7.21
CA ALA A 107 1.09 -10.85 -7.52
C ALA A 107 2.60 -10.72 -7.72
N GLY A 108 3.34 -11.74 -7.30
CA GLY A 108 4.78 -11.74 -7.46
C GLY A 108 5.38 -13.12 -7.37
N VAL A 109 6.67 -13.18 -7.65
CA VAL A 109 7.48 -14.38 -7.55
C VAL A 109 8.87 -14.01 -7.05
N THR A 110 9.36 -14.79 -6.09
CA THR A 110 10.74 -14.72 -5.63
C THR A 110 11.46 -15.99 -6.04
N ALA A 111 12.52 -15.88 -6.82
CA ALA A 111 13.42 -16.97 -7.16
C ALA A 111 14.71 -16.81 -6.34
N ARG A 112 15.11 -17.86 -5.63
CA ARG A 112 16.35 -17.89 -4.85
C ARG A 112 17.20 -19.07 -5.32
N ARG A 113 18.46 -18.80 -5.61
CA ARG A 113 19.44 -19.84 -5.96
C ARG A 113 20.13 -20.37 -4.71
N ALA A 114 20.76 -21.54 -4.85
CA ALA A 114 21.50 -22.19 -3.77
C ALA A 114 22.69 -21.37 -3.26
N ASP A 115 23.28 -20.54 -4.14
CA ASP A 115 24.36 -19.59 -3.80
C ASP A 115 23.86 -18.34 -3.06
N GLY A 116 22.56 -18.28 -2.72
CA GLY A 116 21.96 -17.20 -1.96
C GLY A 116 21.54 -15.98 -2.79
N MET A 117 21.80 -15.97 -4.10
CA MET A 117 21.27 -14.93 -4.99
C MET A 117 19.74 -15.01 -5.02
N GLU A 118 19.08 -13.86 -4.89
CA GLU A 118 17.62 -13.77 -4.89
C GLU A 118 17.14 -12.68 -5.87
N ILE A 119 16.13 -13.03 -6.65
CA ILE A 119 15.44 -12.14 -7.59
C ILE A 119 13.96 -12.15 -7.24
N THR A 120 13.38 -10.98 -7.01
CA THR A 120 11.94 -10.81 -6.77
C THR A 120 11.35 -9.94 -7.85
N ALA A 121 10.26 -10.41 -8.44
CA ALA A 121 9.42 -9.63 -9.34
C ALA A 121 8.00 -9.53 -8.76
N GLU A 122 7.45 -8.32 -8.69
CA GLU A 122 6.11 -8.07 -8.18
C GLU A 122 5.37 -7.07 -9.06
N GLY A 123 4.06 -7.26 -9.23
CA GLY A 123 3.16 -6.34 -9.89
C GLY A 123 1.91 -6.10 -9.05
N PHE A 124 1.26 -4.96 -9.27
CA PHE A 124 0.00 -4.65 -8.61
C PHE A 124 -0.98 -3.92 -9.53
N TYR A 125 -2.25 -4.03 -9.16
CA TYR A 125 -3.36 -3.25 -9.69
C TYR A 125 -4.22 -2.74 -8.53
N ASP A 126 -4.49 -1.45 -8.53
CA ASP A 126 -5.14 -0.70 -7.46
C ASP A 126 -6.26 0.17 -8.03
N GLY A 127 -7.29 0.40 -7.23
CA GLY A 127 -8.51 1.13 -7.63
C GLY A 127 -9.69 0.22 -7.99
N ILE A 128 -9.61 -1.07 -7.65
CA ILE A 128 -10.75 -1.99 -7.83
C ILE A 128 -11.91 -1.49 -6.96
N GLY A 129 -13.03 -1.15 -7.58
CA GLY A 129 -14.23 -0.65 -6.90
C GLY A 129 -14.22 0.84 -6.55
N ALA A 130 -13.20 1.60 -6.94
CA ALA A 130 -13.19 3.07 -6.82
C ALA A 130 -13.66 3.73 -8.12
N ASN A 131 -14.45 4.81 -8.04
CA ASN A 131 -14.81 5.58 -9.23
C ASN A 131 -13.71 6.59 -9.53
N GLY A 132 -13.15 6.52 -10.74
CA GLY A 132 -12.18 7.51 -11.23
C GLY A 132 -10.75 7.36 -10.69
N PHE A 133 -10.43 6.31 -9.93
CA PHE A 133 -9.05 5.99 -9.53
C PHE A 133 -8.63 4.60 -10.03
N ASN A 134 -7.55 4.54 -10.78
CA ASN A 134 -6.86 3.31 -11.14
C ASN A 134 -5.34 3.53 -11.14
N ALA A 135 -4.59 2.55 -10.62
CA ALA A 135 -3.14 2.59 -10.63
C ALA A 135 -2.58 1.18 -10.79
N TYR A 136 -1.47 1.06 -11.51
CA TYR A 136 -0.74 -0.19 -11.66
C TYR A 136 0.75 0.10 -11.64
N GLY A 137 1.53 -0.92 -11.33
CA GLY A 137 2.97 -0.80 -11.31
C GLY A 137 3.64 -2.13 -11.01
N GLY A 138 4.95 -2.13 -11.06
CA GLY A 138 5.76 -3.30 -10.75
C GLY A 138 7.07 -2.92 -10.09
N THR A 139 7.71 -3.92 -9.50
CA THR A 139 8.99 -3.78 -8.83
C THR A 139 9.83 -5.02 -9.12
N LEU A 140 11.09 -4.78 -9.49
CA LEU A 140 12.12 -5.81 -9.60
C LEU A 140 13.15 -5.53 -8.51
N ARG A 141 13.50 -6.56 -7.74
CA ARG A 141 14.52 -6.48 -6.69
C ARG A 141 15.53 -7.61 -6.87
N PHE A 142 16.81 -7.26 -6.79
CA PHE A 142 17.93 -8.17 -6.84
C PHE A 142 18.68 -8.10 -5.52
N ASN A 143 18.97 -9.25 -4.92
CA ASN A 143 19.77 -9.36 -3.71
C ASN A 143 20.92 -10.34 -3.96
N VAL A 144 22.15 -9.85 -3.80
CA VAL A 144 23.38 -10.60 -4.05
C VAL A 144 24.16 -10.65 -2.73
N PRO A 145 24.35 -11.83 -2.12
CA PRO A 145 25.19 -11.95 -0.93
C PRO A 145 26.65 -11.71 -1.29
N PHE A 146 27.39 -11.03 -0.41
CA PHE A 146 28.84 -10.77 -0.51
C PHE A 146 29.60 -11.57 0.54
#